data_AF-A0A1R4KNK2-F1
#
_entry.id   AF-A0A1R4KNK2-F1
#
_cell.length_a   1.000
_cell.length_b   1.000
_cell.length_c   1.000
_cell.angle_alpha   90.00
_cell.angle_beta   90.00
_cell.angle_gamma   90.00
#
_symmetry.space_group_name_H-M   'P 1'
#
loop_
_entity.id
_entity.type
_entity.pdbx_description
1 polymer ?
#
loop_
_entity_poly.entity_id
_entity_poly.type
_entity_poly.pdbx_seq_one_letter_code
_entity_poly.pdbx_strand_id
1 'polypeptide(L)'
;MPRTTEQNEALRSATRSAVETAAVRVFAHRGFAATNMRQIAVEAGISTGSIYRHYASKEELFDELIDQASRGLGAVAAQLSTERDPILHRGIRGGPRSEQRRGRVLHDDKSGRHDGHPGGNLISAGRITENDLAGHRLAHRARPG
;
A
#
# COMPACT_ATOMS: atom_id res chain seq x y z
N MET A 1 -5.48 37.28 -24.56
CA MET A 1 -4.20 36.88 -23.94
C MET A 1 -4.29 35.39 -23.61
N PRO A 2 -3.52 34.51 -24.26
CA PRO A 2 -3.41 33.12 -23.83
C PRO A 2 -2.70 33.04 -22.46
N ARG A 3 -3.07 32.07 -21.61
CA ARG A 3 -2.43 31.83 -20.31
C ARG A 3 -0.99 31.36 -20.51
N THR A 4 -0.07 31.77 -19.63
CA THR A 4 1.32 31.32 -19.66
C THR A 4 1.44 29.85 -19.24
N THR A 5 2.57 29.21 -19.54
CA THR A 5 2.87 27.84 -19.13
C THR A 5 2.79 27.67 -17.61
N GLU A 6 3.37 28.62 -16.86
CA GLU A 6 3.38 28.64 -15.40
C GLU A 6 1.97 28.76 -14.81
N GLN A 7 1.13 29.62 -15.38
CA GLN A 7 -0.28 29.74 -14.97
C GLN A 7 -1.06 28.43 -15.20
N ASN A 8 -0.78 27.73 -16.31
CA ASN A 8 -1.43 26.45 -16.59
C ASN A 8 -0.95 25.34 -15.65
N GLU A 9 0.32 25.34 -15.26
CA GLU A 9 0.88 24.39 -14.29
C GLU A 9 0.31 24.61 -12.88
N ALA A 10 0.27 25.86 -12.42
CA ALA A 10 -0.34 26.21 -11.15
C ALA A 10 -1.81 25.77 -11.06
N LEU A 11 -2.59 25.97 -12.15
CA LEU A 11 -3.98 25.54 -12.21
C LEU A 11 -4.12 24.00 -12.17
N ARG A 12 -3.22 23.27 -12.83
CA ARG A 12 -3.20 21.80 -12.79
C ARG A 12 -2.88 21.28 -11.40
N SER A 13 -1.91 21.89 -10.72
CA SER A 13 -1.56 21.57 -9.33
C SER A 13 -2.73 21.83 -8.38
N ALA A 14 -3.38 22.99 -8.50
CA ALA A 14 -4.55 23.32 -7.70
C ALA A 14 -5.71 22.34 -7.92
N THR A 15 -5.95 21.95 -9.19
CA THR A 15 -6.98 20.94 -9.53
C THR A 15 -6.64 19.59 -8.91
N ARG A 16 -5.38 19.17 -8.98
CA ARG A 16 -4.89 17.92 -8.36
C ARG A 16 -5.15 17.91 -6.86
N SER A 17 -4.77 18.97 -6.16
CA SER A 17 -4.96 19.10 -4.71
C SER A 17 -6.45 19.08 -4.31
N ALA A 18 -7.33 19.72 -5.10
CA ALA A 18 -8.76 19.66 -4.89
C ALA A 18 -9.33 18.24 -5.03
N VAL A 19 -8.86 17.49 -6.03
CA VAL A 19 -9.24 16.08 -6.24
C VAL A 19 -8.77 15.20 -5.09
N GLU A 20 -7.51 15.33 -4.67
CA GLU A 20 -6.94 14.56 -3.56
C GLU A 20 -7.72 14.81 -2.25
N THR A 21 -8.02 16.07 -1.95
CA THR A 21 -8.82 16.46 -0.78
C THR A 21 -10.24 15.87 -0.81
N ALA A 22 -10.89 15.96 -1.96
CA ALA A 22 -12.22 15.39 -2.17
C ALA A 22 -12.21 13.86 -2.02
N ALA A 23 -11.21 13.20 -2.60
CA ALA A 23 -11.05 11.75 -2.55
C ALA A 23 -10.92 11.25 -1.10
N VAL A 24 -10.06 11.88 -0.29
CA VAL A 24 -9.92 11.57 1.13
C VAL A 24 -11.26 11.65 1.85
N ARG A 25 -12.03 12.73 1.63
CA ARG A 25 -13.35 12.89 2.25
C ARG A 25 -14.34 11.80 1.81
N VAL A 26 -14.45 11.54 0.52
CA VAL A 26 -15.39 10.53 0.00
C VAL A 26 -15.02 9.13 0.48
N PHE A 27 -13.73 8.78 0.44
CA PHE A 27 -13.25 7.49 0.95
C PHE A 27 -13.49 7.35 2.46
N ALA A 28 -13.26 8.40 3.26
CA ALA A 28 -13.51 8.36 4.69
C ALA A 28 -15.00 8.20 5.03
N HIS A 29 -15.90 8.82 4.25
CA HIS A 29 -17.34 8.77 4.52
C HIS A 29 -18.04 7.51 3.98
N ARG A 30 -17.59 6.97 2.83
CA ARG A 30 -18.27 5.89 2.12
C ARG A 30 -17.49 4.57 2.09
N GLY A 31 -16.20 4.62 2.40
CA GLY A 31 -15.28 3.52 2.15
C GLY A 31 -14.81 3.45 0.69
N PHE A 32 -13.68 2.78 0.48
CA PHE A 32 -13.04 2.67 -0.83
C PHE A 32 -13.87 1.86 -1.85
N ALA A 33 -14.44 0.73 -1.44
CA ALA A 33 -15.18 -0.16 -2.34
C ALA A 33 -16.46 0.49 -2.89
N ALA A 34 -17.19 1.23 -2.05
CA ALA A 34 -18.45 1.90 -2.43
C ALA A 34 -18.24 3.23 -3.17
N THR A 35 -16.99 3.68 -3.34
CA THR A 35 -16.64 4.93 -4.00
C THR A 35 -16.28 4.69 -5.47
N ASN A 36 -16.62 5.66 -6.32
CA ASN A 36 -16.18 5.72 -7.72
C ASN A 36 -15.69 7.13 -8.12
N MET A 37 -14.98 7.20 -9.26
CA MET A 37 -14.36 8.44 -9.76
C MET A 37 -15.34 9.59 -10.00
N ARG A 38 -16.59 9.28 -10.38
CA ARG A 38 -17.61 10.30 -10.61
C ARG A 38 -18.01 11.00 -9.31
N GLN A 39 -18.16 10.24 -8.23
CA GLN A 39 -18.47 10.81 -6.91
C GLN A 39 -17.36 11.74 -6.42
N ILE A 40 -16.10 11.34 -6.62
CA ILE A 40 -14.94 12.17 -6.27
C ILE A 40 -14.91 13.45 -7.11
N ALA A 41 -15.16 13.37 -8.42
CA ALA A 41 -15.21 14.54 -9.29
C ALA A 41 -16.29 15.54 -8.87
N VAL A 42 -17.48 15.05 -8.50
CA VAL A 42 -18.58 15.87 -7.98
C VAL A 42 -18.18 16.56 -6.68
N GLU A 43 -17.57 15.82 -5.74
CA GLU A 43 -17.10 16.38 -4.47
C GLU A 43 -15.99 17.44 -4.68
N ALA A 44 -15.11 17.22 -5.66
CA ALA A 44 -14.06 18.17 -6.04
C ALA A 44 -14.56 19.38 -6.85
N GLY A 45 -15.84 19.39 -7.25
CA GLY A 45 -16.41 20.47 -8.06
C GLY A 45 -15.87 20.54 -9.50
N ILE A 46 -15.42 19.41 -10.06
CA ILE A 46 -14.87 19.34 -11.42
C ILE A 46 -15.62 18.34 -12.30
N SER A 47 -15.37 18.41 -13.62
CA SER A 47 -15.94 17.43 -14.55
C SER A 47 -15.31 16.04 -14.37
N THR A 48 -16.08 15.00 -14.66
CA THR A 48 -15.55 13.62 -14.67
C THR A 48 -14.47 13.44 -15.74
N GLY A 49 -14.53 14.14 -16.87
CA GLY A 49 -13.43 14.12 -17.85
C GLY A 49 -12.15 14.77 -17.31
N SER A 50 -12.28 15.82 -16.49
CA SER A 50 -11.14 16.51 -15.88
C SER A 50 -10.40 15.62 -14.90
N ILE A 51 -11.10 14.85 -14.05
CA ILE A 51 -10.43 13.95 -13.09
C ILE A 51 -9.62 12.86 -13.82
N TYR A 52 -10.16 12.31 -14.91
CA TYR A 52 -9.48 11.28 -15.70
C TYR A 52 -8.24 11.76 -16.45
N ARG A 53 -8.03 13.08 -16.56
CA ARG A 53 -6.77 13.65 -17.05
C ARG A 53 -5.64 13.59 -16.02
N HIS A 54 -5.98 13.42 -14.74
CA HIS A 54 -5.02 13.36 -13.64
C HIS A 54 -4.83 11.93 -13.11
N TYR A 55 -5.90 11.13 -13.08
CA TYR A 55 -5.87 9.76 -12.55
C TYR A 55 -6.71 8.85 -13.43
N ALA A 56 -6.14 7.73 -13.89
CA ALA A 56 -6.85 6.76 -14.72
C ALA A 56 -7.88 5.95 -13.93
N SER A 57 -7.63 5.72 -12.63
CA SER A 57 -8.51 4.94 -11.76
C SER A 57 -8.58 5.47 -10.32
N LYS A 58 -9.50 4.91 -9.52
CA LYS A 58 -9.59 5.26 -8.09
C LYS A 58 -8.46 4.61 -7.29
N GLU A 59 -7.96 3.48 -7.77
CA GLU A 59 -6.82 2.75 -7.22
C GLU A 59 -5.55 3.60 -7.36
N GLU A 60 -5.27 4.13 -8.55
CA GLU A 60 -4.12 5.02 -8.79
C GLU A 60 -4.18 6.27 -7.91
N LEU A 61 -5.36 6.89 -7.81
CA LEU A 61 -5.57 8.04 -6.92
C LEU A 61 -5.36 7.66 -5.46
N PHE A 62 -5.80 6.49 -5.03
CA PHE A 62 -5.63 6.01 -3.66
C PHE A 62 -4.15 5.72 -3.36
N ASP A 63 -3.44 5.06 -4.26
CA ASP A 63 -2.02 4.75 -4.12
C ASP A 63 -1.19 6.03 -3.96
N GLU A 64 -1.44 7.06 -4.79
CA GLU A 64 -0.77 8.36 -4.66
C GLU A 64 -1.05 9.02 -3.30
N LEU A 65 -2.28 8.95 -2.79
CA LEU A 65 -2.63 9.48 -1.46
C LEU A 65 -1.85 8.76 -0.34
N ILE A 66 -1.72 7.44 -0.43
CA ILE A 66 -0.95 6.64 0.53
C ILE A 66 0.54 6.99 0.46
N ASP A 67 1.09 7.15 -0.75
CA ASP A 67 2.48 7.55 -0.94
C ASP A 67 2.76 8.95 -0.40
N GLN A 68 1.84 9.89 -0.59
CA GLN A 68 1.92 11.23 -0.02
C GLN A 68 1.88 11.19 1.51
N ALA A 69 0.93 10.45 2.09
CA ALA A 69 0.80 10.30 3.54
C ALA A 69 2.05 9.65 4.15
N SER A 70 2.58 8.60 3.52
CA SER A 70 3.76 7.87 3.97
C SER A 70 5.01 8.76 3.96
N ARG A 71 5.19 9.55 2.90
CA ARG A 71 6.28 10.55 2.83
C ARG A 71 6.16 11.60 3.92
N GLY A 72 4.95 12.11 4.17
CA GLY A 72 4.69 13.08 5.23
C GLY A 72 5.02 12.54 6.62
N LEU A 73 4.55 11.33 6.93
CA LEU A 73 4.86 10.65 8.19
C LEU A 73 6.36 10.39 8.36
N GLY A 74 7.04 9.95 7.30
CA GLY A 74 8.49 9.73 7.30
C GLY A 74 9.28 11.01 7.60
N ALA A 75 8.87 12.15 7.01
CA ALA A 75 9.50 13.44 7.26
C ALA A 75 9.35 13.89 8.73
N VAL A 76 8.14 13.76 9.30
CA VAL A 76 7.90 14.07 10.72
C VAL A 76 8.68 13.15 11.65
N ALA A 77 8.72 11.85 11.36
CA ALA A 77 9.50 10.88 12.14
C ALA A 77 11.00 11.19 12.14
N ALA A 78 11.56 11.63 11.00
CA ALA A 78 12.96 12.03 10.89
C ALA A 78 13.29 13.28 11.74
N GLN A 79 12.39 14.25 11.78
CA GLN A 79 12.54 15.45 12.61
C GLN A 79 12.60 15.09 14.10
N LEU A 80 11.67 14.25 14.57
CA LEU A 80 11.61 13.82 15.98
C LEU A 80 12.79 12.92 16.39
N SER A 81 13.35 12.15 15.44
CA SER A 81 14.52 11.30 15.71
C SER A 81 15.80 12.10 15.95
N THR A 82 15.86 13.35 15.47
CA THR A 82 17.02 14.25 15.61
C THR A 82 17.11 14.84 17.03
N GLU A 83 16.02 14.78 17.81
CA GLU A 83 15.91 15.34 19.17
C GLU A 83 16.20 14.32 20.29
N ARG A 84 16.45 13.05 19.98
CA ARG A 84 16.84 12.04 20.97
C ARG A 84 18.32 12.18 21.36
N ASP A 85 18.51 12.86 22.48
CA ASP A 85 19.74 13.13 23.25
C ASP A 85 20.89 12.10 23.11
N PRO A 86 22.14 12.52 22.82
CA PRO A 86 23.31 11.65 22.76
C PRO A 86 23.86 11.18 24.13
N ILE A 87 23.10 11.29 25.23
CA ILE A 87 23.65 11.19 26.60
C ILE A 87 23.67 9.75 27.18
N LEU A 88 23.28 8.70 26.45
CA LEU A 88 23.27 7.32 26.99
C LEU A 88 24.55 6.50 26.81
N HIS A 89 25.72 7.09 26.53
CA HIS A 89 27.00 6.34 26.46
C HIS A 89 28.05 6.70 27.52
N ARG A 90 27.75 7.59 28.47
CA ARG A 90 28.67 7.87 29.60
C ARG A 90 28.24 7.13 30.86
N GLY A 91 28.49 5.82 30.94
CA GLY A 91 28.12 5.09 32.15
C GLY A 91 28.38 3.60 32.30
N ILE A 92 29.22 2.93 31.50
CA ILE A 92 29.73 1.60 31.89
C ILE A 92 31.26 1.58 31.68
N ARG A 93 31.98 2.25 32.58
CA ARG A 93 33.37 1.89 32.90
C ARG A 93 33.32 0.87 34.04
N GLY A 94 33.28 -0.40 33.68
CA GLY A 94 33.63 -1.52 34.57
C GLY A 94 34.77 -2.29 33.90
N GLY A 95 35.98 -2.17 34.44
CA GLY A 95 37.21 -2.75 33.90
C GLY A 95 37.33 -4.28 34.05
N PRO A 96 38.50 -4.84 33.67
CA PRO A 96 38.67 -6.23 33.26
C PRO A 96 39.00 -7.17 34.44
N ARG A 97 38.52 -8.43 34.38
CA ARG A 97 39.10 -9.54 35.15
C ARG A 97 39.18 -10.82 34.31
N SER A 98 40.44 -11.13 33.98
CA SER A 98 41.04 -12.44 33.75
C SER A 98 40.25 -13.65 34.27
N GLU A 99 40.07 -14.68 33.43
CA GLU A 99 40.61 -16.00 33.80
C GLU A 99 40.78 -16.96 32.61
N GLN A 100 42.07 -17.20 32.35
CA GLN A 100 42.65 -18.30 31.60
C GLN A 100 42.45 -19.62 32.35
N ARG A 101 41.86 -20.65 31.71
CA ARG A 101 42.16 -22.11 31.90
C ARG A 101 41.27 -22.91 30.93
N ARG A 102 41.78 -23.25 29.75
CA ARG A 102 42.45 -24.53 29.38
C ARG A 102 41.52 -25.75 29.39
N GLY A 103 41.33 -26.33 28.21
CA GLY A 103 40.77 -27.68 28.00
C GLY A 103 40.87 -28.15 26.54
N ARG A 104 42.08 -28.56 26.13
CA ARG A 104 42.42 -29.44 24.99
C ARG A 104 41.65 -30.78 25.18
N VAL A 105 41.16 -31.56 24.21
CA VAL A 105 41.85 -32.31 23.14
C VAL A 105 40.77 -32.88 22.18
N LEU A 106 41.20 -33.05 20.92
CA LEU A 106 40.59 -33.71 19.76
C LEU A 106 40.03 -35.13 20.02
N HIS A 107 39.05 -35.55 19.20
CA HIS A 107 39.14 -36.81 18.45
C HIS A 107 38.21 -36.80 17.22
N ASP A 108 38.78 -37.35 16.15
CA ASP A 108 38.28 -37.46 14.79
C ASP A 108 37.24 -38.60 14.59
N ASP A 109 36.59 -38.48 13.43
CA ASP A 109 36.33 -39.56 12.45
C ASP A 109 34.93 -40.21 12.38
N LYS A 110 34.63 -40.57 11.12
CA LYS A 110 33.61 -41.46 10.57
C LYS A 110 32.32 -40.84 10.02
N SER A 111 32.46 -40.38 8.78
CA SER A 111 31.81 -40.93 7.57
C SER A 111 30.56 -41.81 7.76
N GLY A 112 29.47 -41.44 7.08
CA GLY A 112 28.36 -42.33 6.74
C GLY A 112 27.40 -41.70 5.74
N ARG A 113 27.70 -41.86 4.44
CA ARG A 113 26.70 -41.71 3.36
C ARG A 113 25.84 -42.98 3.34
N HIS A 114 24.53 -42.85 3.17
CA HIS A 114 23.74 -43.50 2.11
C HIS A 114 22.25 -43.18 2.28
N ASP A 115 21.72 -42.53 1.24
CA ASP A 115 20.48 -42.81 0.49
C ASP A 115 19.16 -43.17 1.19
N GLY A 116 18.12 -42.41 0.84
CA GLY A 116 16.73 -42.79 1.07
C GLY A 116 15.74 -41.81 0.45
N HIS A 117 15.51 -41.90 -0.87
CA HIS A 117 14.23 -41.53 -1.49
C HIS A 117 13.48 -42.85 -1.71
N PRO A 118 12.16 -42.94 -1.42
CA PRO A 118 11.19 -42.78 -2.52
C PRO A 118 9.77 -42.33 -2.12
N GLY A 119 8.98 -41.94 -3.14
CA GLY A 119 7.50 -41.88 -3.14
C GLY A 119 6.97 -40.45 -3.24
N GLY A 120 6.49 -39.96 -4.39
CA GLY A 120 5.23 -40.37 -5.06
C GLY A 120 4.06 -39.60 -4.43
N ASN A 121 3.15 -38.87 -5.09
CA ASN A 121 2.60 -38.96 -6.43
C ASN A 121 1.85 -37.64 -6.76
N LEU A 122 1.53 -37.48 -8.06
CA LEU A 122 0.71 -36.51 -8.80
C LEU A 122 -0.57 -35.99 -8.05
N ILE A 123 -1.25 -34.88 -8.41
CA ILE A 123 -2.05 -34.68 -9.64
C ILE A 123 -2.55 -33.21 -9.72
N SER A 124 -2.51 -32.66 -10.94
CA SER A 124 -3.15 -31.44 -11.44
C SER A 124 -4.69 -31.42 -11.35
N ALA A 125 -5.31 -30.27 -11.06
CA ALA A 125 -6.61 -29.78 -11.59
C ALA A 125 -7.08 -28.61 -10.71
N GLY A 126 -7.76 -27.56 -11.16
CA GLY A 126 -8.32 -27.23 -12.46
C GLY A 126 -8.89 -25.82 -12.36
N ARG A 127 -8.83 -25.08 -13.47
CA ARG A 127 -9.64 -23.87 -13.67
C ARG A 127 -11.10 -24.27 -13.70
N ILE A 128 -11.96 -23.58 -12.95
CA ILE A 128 -13.36 -23.44 -13.33
C ILE A 128 -13.80 -22.01 -13.00
N THR A 129 -14.18 -21.30 -14.05
CA THR A 129 -14.94 -20.06 -14.05
C THR A 129 -16.42 -20.43 -13.95
N GLU A 130 -17.13 -20.00 -12.92
CA GLU A 130 -18.59 -20.15 -12.85
C GLU A 130 -19.27 -18.81 -13.16
N ASN A 131 -19.51 -18.63 -14.45
CA ASN A 131 -20.71 -17.96 -14.93
C ASN A 131 -21.68 -19.06 -15.35
N ASP A 132 -22.54 -19.48 -14.43
CA ASP A 132 -23.78 -20.22 -14.69
C ASP A 132 -24.88 -19.48 -13.91
N LEU A 133 -25.53 -18.48 -14.51
CA LEU A 133 -26.75 -18.58 -15.30
C LEU A 133 -27.98 -19.12 -14.55
N ALA A 134 -29.00 -18.26 -14.59
CA ALA A 134 -30.44 -18.56 -14.70
C ALA A 134 -31.25 -18.74 -13.41
N GLY A 135 -32.17 -17.79 -13.19
CA GLY A 135 -33.38 -18.04 -12.41
C GLY A 135 -34.10 -16.81 -11.88
N HIS A 136 -34.76 -16.04 -12.75
CA HIS A 136 -36.13 -15.49 -12.57
C HIS A 136 -36.36 -14.21 -13.38
N ARG A 137 -36.88 -14.40 -14.60
CA ARG A 137 -37.80 -13.46 -15.25
C ARG A 137 -39.23 -13.73 -14.76
N LEU A 138 -40.10 -12.75 -15.05
CA LEU A 138 -41.57 -12.68 -14.90
C LEU A 138 -41.98 -12.14 -13.53
N ALA A 139 -42.85 -11.14 -13.36
CA ALA A 139 -43.61 -10.22 -14.22
C ALA A 139 -43.96 -9.02 -13.27
N HIS A 140 -44.24 -7.79 -13.66
CA HIS A 140 -45.39 -7.36 -14.45
C HIS A 140 -45.25 -5.86 -14.71
N ARG A 141 -45.67 -5.44 -15.89
CA ARG A 141 -45.64 -4.07 -16.43
C ARG A 141 -46.96 -3.36 -16.11
N ALA A 142 -46.88 -2.04 -15.89
CA ALA A 142 -47.90 -0.99 -16.16
C ALA A 142 -49.12 -0.92 -15.18
N ARG A 143 -49.68 0.23 -14.78
CA ARG A 143 -49.81 1.59 -15.37
C ARG A 143 -50.02 2.69 -14.29
N PRO A 144 -49.85 3.97 -14.65
CA PRO A 144 -50.12 5.12 -13.77
C PRO A 144 -51.61 5.53 -13.78
N GLY A 145 -52.02 6.21 -12.71
CA GLY A 145 -53.22 7.05 -12.63
C GLY A 145 -52.82 8.48 -12.33
#